data_AF-A0A941ZLN9-F1
#
_entry.id   AF-A0A941ZLN9-F1
#
_cell.length_a   1.000
_cell.length_b   1.000
_cell.length_c   1.000
_cell.angle_alpha   90.00
_cell.angle_beta   90.00
_cell.angle_gamma   90.00
#
_symmetry.space_group_name_H-M   'P 1'
#
loop_
_entity.id
_entity.type
_entity.pdbx_description
1 polymer ?
#
loop_
_entity_poly.entity_id
_entity_poly.type
_entity_poly.pdbx_seq_one_letter_code
_entity_poly.pdbx_strand_id
1 'polypeptide(L)'
;MSAISHNLQAVRDKIYAAANTAARAPENVNLLAVSKTWGADEVLEAARAGQRAFGENYEQEAVAKMAVVKAAQPELALEWHFIGPLQSNKTRSIAEHFDWVHSIDREKIARRLSDQRPAELPSLNVCIQVNISGEDSKSGVSPADVPALARAIAAMPHLKLRGLMAIPEPETNPEKQRIPFAQMKQLFDQLRAQGIELDTLSMGMTDDMGAAIAAGATIVRVGTAIFGQRQYHEK
;
A
#
# COMPACT_ATOMS: atom_id res chain seq x y z
N MET A 1 4.26 18.50 -20.74
CA MET A 1 3.93 17.43 -19.78
C MET A 1 4.62 16.17 -20.26
N SER A 2 5.33 15.48 -19.38
CA SER A 2 5.91 14.17 -19.69
C SER A 2 4.83 13.08 -19.68
N ALA A 3 5.18 11.88 -20.15
CA ALA A 3 4.25 10.75 -20.15
C ALA A 3 3.77 10.39 -18.73
N ILE A 4 4.67 10.35 -17.73
CA ILE A 4 4.31 10.05 -16.33
C ILE A 4 3.39 11.13 -15.77
N SER A 5 3.67 12.41 -16.04
CA SER A 5 2.82 13.52 -15.58
C SER A 5 1.40 13.43 -16.15
N HIS A 6 1.26 13.11 -17.44
CA HIS A 6 -0.05 12.94 -18.08
C HIS A 6 -0.80 11.73 -17.51
N ASN A 7 -0.09 10.61 -17.36
CA ASN A 7 -0.63 9.37 -16.81
C ASN A 7 -1.09 9.52 -15.35
N LEU A 8 -0.31 10.21 -14.52
CA LEU A 8 -0.70 10.54 -13.15
C LEU A 8 -1.99 11.33 -13.10
N GLN A 9 -2.13 12.34 -13.96
CA GLN A 9 -3.37 13.12 -14.03
C GLN A 9 -4.56 12.24 -14.43
N ALA A 10 -4.40 11.41 -15.47
CA ALA A 10 -5.45 10.48 -15.91
C ALA A 10 -5.87 9.48 -14.81
N VAL A 11 -4.92 8.99 -14.00
CA VAL A 11 -5.24 8.11 -12.85
C VAL A 11 -5.97 8.88 -11.76
N ARG A 12 -5.54 10.11 -11.44
CA ARG A 12 -6.24 10.98 -10.46
C ARG A 12 -7.67 11.28 -10.89
N ASP A 13 -7.89 11.58 -12.17
CA ASP A 13 -9.22 11.85 -12.71
C ASP A 13 -10.13 10.62 -12.61
N LYS A 14 -9.58 9.41 -12.85
CA LYS A 14 -10.31 8.14 -12.66
C LYS A 14 -10.66 7.90 -11.19
N ILE A 15 -9.76 8.20 -10.26
CA ILE A 15 -10.04 8.11 -8.82
C ILE A 15 -11.16 9.07 -8.44
N TYR A 16 -11.10 10.32 -8.92
CA TYR A 16 -12.09 11.34 -8.65
C TYR A 16 -13.47 10.93 -9.18
N ALA A 17 -13.55 10.46 -10.42
CA ALA A 17 -14.79 9.96 -11.01
C ALA A 17 -15.37 8.75 -10.26
N ALA A 18 -14.52 7.79 -9.87
CA ALA A 18 -14.94 6.62 -9.11
C ALA A 18 -15.46 6.98 -7.71
N ALA A 19 -14.77 7.88 -7.01
CA ALA A 19 -15.20 8.37 -5.69
C ALA A 19 -16.54 9.10 -5.76
N ASN A 20 -16.72 9.98 -6.75
CA ASN A 20 -17.99 10.67 -6.97
C ASN A 20 -19.14 9.72 -7.30
N THR A 21 -18.89 8.72 -8.15
CA THR A 21 -19.88 7.67 -8.47
C THR A 21 -20.29 6.88 -7.23
N ALA A 22 -19.35 6.66 -6.31
CA ALA A 22 -19.58 6.00 -5.03
C ALA A 22 -20.15 6.93 -3.94
N ALA A 23 -20.47 8.19 -4.26
CA ALA A 23 -20.90 9.22 -3.30
C ALA A 23 -19.91 9.41 -2.13
N ARG A 24 -18.60 9.33 -2.42
CA ARG A 24 -17.51 9.53 -1.46
C ARG A 24 -16.71 10.77 -1.82
N ALA A 25 -16.19 11.45 -0.81
CA ALA A 25 -15.26 12.56 -1.00
C ALA A 25 -13.93 12.05 -1.62
N PRO A 26 -13.52 12.53 -2.81
CA PRO A 26 -12.32 12.05 -3.51
C PRO A 26 -11.03 12.16 -2.71
N GLU A 27 -10.92 13.15 -1.84
CA GLU A 27 -9.79 13.37 -0.91
C GLU A 27 -9.59 12.22 0.09
N ASN A 28 -10.60 11.37 0.29
CA ASN A 28 -10.49 10.19 1.15
C ASN A 28 -9.87 8.98 0.42
N VAL A 29 -9.49 9.12 -0.85
CA VAL A 29 -8.87 8.06 -1.66
C VAL A 29 -7.50 8.51 -2.12
N ASN A 30 -6.47 8.00 -1.45
CA ASN A 30 -5.08 8.29 -1.76
C ASN A 30 -4.56 7.40 -2.88
N LEU A 31 -3.80 7.99 -3.80
CA LEU A 31 -3.06 7.27 -4.82
C LEU A 31 -1.66 6.89 -4.31
N LEU A 32 -1.38 5.59 -4.24
CA LEU A 32 -0.04 5.06 -4.06
C LEU A 32 0.56 4.69 -5.41
N ALA A 33 1.58 5.43 -5.86
CA ALA A 33 2.27 5.16 -7.12
C ALA A 33 3.27 4.00 -6.93
N VAL A 34 3.03 2.86 -7.59
CA VAL A 34 3.87 1.66 -7.46
C VAL A 34 5.04 1.74 -8.44
N SER A 35 6.20 2.13 -7.92
CA SER A 35 7.43 2.42 -8.68
C SER A 35 8.44 1.27 -8.72
N LYS A 36 8.09 0.08 -8.22
CA LYS A 36 8.95 -1.11 -8.37
C LYS A 36 9.37 -1.30 -9.83
N THR A 37 10.60 -1.73 -10.05
CA THR A 37 11.26 -1.89 -11.35
C THR A 37 11.49 -0.61 -12.15
N TRP A 38 11.20 0.57 -11.60
CA TRP A 38 11.50 1.87 -12.21
C TRP A 38 12.61 2.58 -11.42
N GLY A 39 13.41 3.40 -12.08
CA GLY A 39 14.54 4.09 -11.47
C GLY A 39 14.15 5.29 -10.60
N ALA A 40 15.17 5.96 -10.07
CA ALA A 40 14.98 7.18 -9.30
C ALA A 40 14.49 8.34 -10.18
N ASP A 41 14.84 8.36 -11.47
CA ASP A 41 14.45 9.41 -12.40
C ASP A 41 12.94 9.43 -12.63
N GLU A 42 12.29 8.27 -12.79
CA GLU A 42 10.83 8.19 -12.93
C GLU A 42 10.11 8.58 -11.64
N VAL A 43 10.67 8.25 -10.47
CA VAL A 43 10.15 8.70 -9.17
C VAL A 43 10.25 10.22 -9.06
N LEU A 44 11.39 10.82 -9.41
CA LEU A 44 11.58 12.27 -9.40
C LEU A 44 10.66 12.96 -10.40
N GLU A 45 10.41 12.36 -11.57
CA GLU A 45 9.46 12.88 -12.55
C GLU A 45 8.02 12.87 -12.00
N ALA A 46 7.60 11.74 -11.43
CA ALA A 46 6.30 11.63 -10.76
C ALA A 46 6.16 12.62 -9.59
N ALA A 47 7.24 12.82 -8.82
CA ALA A 47 7.24 13.74 -7.70
C ALA A 47 7.15 15.21 -8.14
N ARG A 48 7.80 15.59 -9.25
CA ARG A 48 7.63 16.91 -9.87
C ARG A 48 6.20 17.13 -10.36
N ALA A 49 5.50 16.08 -10.76
CA ALA A 49 4.06 16.09 -11.07
C ALA A 49 3.15 16.02 -9.83
N GLY A 50 3.71 16.22 -8.63
CA GLY A 50 2.97 16.32 -7.37
C GLY A 50 2.70 15.00 -6.66
N GLN A 51 3.20 13.85 -7.16
CA GLN A 51 3.09 12.58 -6.43
C GLN A 51 3.97 12.61 -5.17
N ARG A 52 3.48 12.07 -4.06
CA ARG A 52 4.20 12.06 -2.78
C ARG A 52 4.39 10.68 -2.18
N ALA A 53 3.41 9.79 -2.36
CA ALA A 53 3.46 8.43 -1.84
C ALA A 53 3.90 7.43 -2.92
N PHE A 54 4.91 6.61 -2.60
CA PHE A 54 5.48 5.60 -3.50
C PHE A 54 5.50 4.21 -2.87
N GLY A 55 5.09 3.21 -3.65
CA GLY A 55 5.00 1.81 -3.24
C GLY A 55 6.11 0.95 -3.87
N GLU A 56 6.86 0.24 -3.04
CA GLU A 56 7.97 -0.62 -3.44
C GLU A 56 7.80 -2.06 -2.97
N ASN A 57 8.29 -3.01 -3.79
CA ASN A 57 8.20 -4.45 -3.49
C ASN A 57 9.53 -5.06 -3.04
N TYR A 58 10.66 -4.47 -3.43
CA TYR A 58 11.99 -5.03 -3.25
C TYR A 58 12.83 -4.07 -2.42
N GLU A 59 13.17 -4.47 -1.19
CA GLU A 59 13.84 -3.60 -0.21
C GLU A 59 15.16 -3.02 -0.74
N GLN A 60 16.02 -3.84 -1.37
CA GLN A 60 17.33 -3.37 -1.86
C GLN A 60 17.20 -2.33 -2.99
N GLU A 61 16.28 -2.57 -3.94
CA GLU A 61 15.98 -1.63 -5.02
C GLU A 61 15.46 -0.32 -4.42
N ALA A 62 14.52 -0.42 -3.49
CA ALA A 62 13.88 0.72 -2.86
C ALA A 62 14.87 1.59 -2.08
N VAL A 63 15.71 1.01 -1.22
CA VAL A 63 16.69 1.78 -0.42
C VAL A 63 17.71 2.48 -1.31
N ALA A 64 18.21 1.81 -2.36
CA ALA A 64 19.09 2.45 -3.33
C ALA A 64 18.40 3.62 -4.04
N LYS A 65 17.14 3.44 -4.44
CA LYS A 65 16.31 4.47 -5.08
C LYS A 65 16.06 5.66 -4.16
N MET A 66 15.68 5.42 -2.90
CA MET A 66 15.48 6.44 -1.88
C MET A 66 16.73 7.29 -1.67
N ALA A 67 17.91 6.67 -1.62
CA ALA A 67 19.17 7.38 -1.46
C ALA A 67 19.44 8.34 -2.62
N VAL A 68 19.22 7.90 -3.86
CA VAL A 68 19.38 8.74 -5.06
C VAL A 68 18.36 9.88 -5.06
N VAL A 69 17.09 9.58 -4.77
CA VAL A 69 16.03 10.60 -4.71
C VAL A 69 16.33 11.65 -3.65
N LYS A 70 16.74 11.24 -2.45
CA LYS A 70 17.10 12.14 -1.35
C LYS A 70 18.32 12.99 -1.66
N ALA A 71 19.33 12.43 -2.34
CA ALA A 71 20.49 13.18 -2.78
C ALA A 71 20.15 14.22 -3.85
N ALA A 72 19.24 13.88 -4.77
CA ALA A 72 18.82 14.78 -5.85
C ALA A 72 17.86 15.88 -5.37
N GLN A 73 16.97 15.58 -4.41
CA GLN A 73 15.95 16.51 -3.91
C GLN A 73 15.78 16.35 -2.38
N PRO A 74 16.70 16.88 -1.57
CA PRO A 74 16.69 16.68 -0.11
C PRO A 74 15.49 17.34 0.59
N GLU A 75 14.96 18.42 0.04
CA GLU A 75 13.79 19.15 0.57
C GLU A 75 12.45 18.46 0.22
N LEU A 76 12.47 17.47 -0.67
CA LEU A 76 11.26 16.79 -1.10
C LEU A 76 10.91 15.67 -0.11
N ALA A 77 9.93 15.95 0.74
CA ALA A 77 9.35 14.93 1.62
C ALA A 77 8.48 13.95 0.79
N LEU A 78 8.97 12.73 0.63
CA LEU A 78 8.25 11.61 0.04
C LEU A 78 7.88 10.58 1.10
N GLU A 79 6.74 9.93 0.93
CA GLU A 79 6.26 8.84 1.77
C GLU A 79 6.52 7.51 1.06
N TRP A 80 7.20 6.58 1.74
CA TRP A 80 7.60 5.30 1.18
C TRP A 80 6.87 4.14 1.84
N HIS A 81 6.21 3.33 1.00
CA HIS A 81 5.41 2.18 1.42
C HIS A 81 6.04 0.88 0.92
N PHE A 82 6.37 -0.01 1.84
CA PHE A 82 6.72 -1.37 1.48
C PHE A 82 5.44 -2.21 1.31
N ILE A 83 5.22 -2.70 0.10
CA ILE A 83 4.03 -3.48 -0.28
C ILE A 83 4.39 -4.87 -0.84
N GLY A 84 5.67 -5.26 -0.74
CA GLY A 84 6.16 -6.58 -1.11
C GLY A 84 6.08 -7.62 0.01
N PRO A 85 6.40 -8.89 -0.26
CA PRO A 85 6.44 -9.93 0.78
C PRO A 85 7.56 -9.67 1.80
N LEU A 86 7.26 -9.87 3.09
CA LEU A 86 8.21 -9.59 4.18
C LEU A 86 9.09 -10.80 4.50
N GLN A 87 10.40 -10.61 4.31
CA GLN A 87 11.44 -11.57 4.68
C GLN A 87 12.11 -11.15 5.99
N SER A 88 12.28 -12.08 6.93
CA SER A 88 12.79 -11.78 8.28
C SER A 88 14.17 -11.12 8.29
N ASN A 89 15.04 -11.45 7.33
CA ASN A 89 16.37 -10.87 7.18
C ASN A 89 16.36 -9.45 6.60
N LYS A 90 15.21 -8.96 6.12
CA LYS A 90 15.05 -7.62 5.54
C LYS A 90 14.31 -6.64 6.46
N THR A 91 13.71 -7.11 7.55
CA THR A 91 12.89 -6.28 8.44
C THR A 91 13.63 -5.08 9.02
N ARG A 92 14.93 -5.19 9.30
CA ARG A 92 15.73 -4.08 9.87
C ARG A 92 15.80 -2.92 8.89
N SER A 93 16.24 -3.21 7.66
CA SER A 93 16.32 -2.20 6.61
C SER A 93 14.95 -1.57 6.32
N ILE A 94 13.88 -2.38 6.29
CA ILE A 94 12.52 -1.88 6.11
C ILE A 94 12.13 -0.93 7.26
N ALA A 95 12.40 -1.31 8.51
CA ALA A 95 12.09 -0.50 9.69
C ALA A 95 12.89 0.80 9.75
N GLU A 96 14.09 0.85 9.19
CA GLU A 96 14.96 2.04 9.17
C GLU A 96 14.60 3.03 8.04
N HIS A 97 14.01 2.57 6.93
CA HIS A 97 13.87 3.39 5.72
C HIS A 97 12.44 3.71 5.28
N PHE A 98 11.44 2.91 5.67
CA PHE A 98 10.07 3.08 5.19
C PHE A 98 9.17 3.80 6.19
N ASP A 99 8.13 4.45 5.68
CA ASP A 99 7.07 5.10 6.48
C ASP A 99 5.89 4.15 6.71
N TRP A 100 5.67 3.22 5.77
CA TRP A 100 4.56 2.27 5.78
C TRP A 100 4.99 0.85 5.42
N VAL A 101 4.33 -0.14 6.02
CA VAL A 101 4.38 -1.56 5.60
C VAL A 101 2.97 -2.10 5.47
N HIS A 102 2.58 -2.55 4.27
CA HIS A 102 1.21 -2.99 4.02
C HIS A 102 1.03 -4.51 4.13
N SER A 103 2.13 -5.25 4.21
CA SER A 103 2.19 -6.69 3.98
C SER A 103 2.40 -7.53 5.24
N ILE A 104 2.00 -7.03 6.42
CA ILE A 104 2.14 -7.80 7.66
C ILE A 104 1.18 -8.97 7.65
N ASP A 105 1.71 -10.19 7.73
CA ASP A 105 0.92 -11.42 7.72
C ASP A 105 1.18 -12.33 8.94
N ARG A 106 2.03 -11.92 9.89
CA ARG A 106 2.34 -12.69 11.09
C ARG A 106 2.98 -11.84 12.18
N GLU A 107 2.68 -12.18 13.43
CA GLU A 107 3.16 -11.43 14.60
C GLU A 107 4.69 -11.34 14.66
N LYS A 108 5.39 -12.43 14.32
CA LYS A 108 6.86 -12.49 14.33
C LYS A 108 7.50 -11.37 13.48
N ILE A 109 6.90 -11.03 12.34
CA ILE A 109 7.43 -9.96 11.48
C ILE A 109 7.08 -8.59 12.04
N ALA A 110 5.85 -8.38 12.51
CA ALA A 110 5.46 -7.14 13.16
C ALA A 110 6.39 -6.82 14.35
N ARG A 111 6.62 -7.79 15.22
CA ARG A 111 7.51 -7.63 16.38
C ARG A 111 8.92 -7.23 15.97
N ARG A 112 9.47 -7.87 14.93
CA ARG A 112 10.80 -7.49 14.41
C ARG A 112 10.84 -6.07 13.88
N LEU A 113 9.80 -5.63 13.16
CA LEU A 113 9.71 -4.24 12.67
C LEU A 113 9.63 -3.25 13.84
N SER A 114 8.81 -3.55 14.85
CA SER A 114 8.69 -2.78 16.10
C SER A 114 10.03 -2.64 16.83
N ASP A 115 10.71 -3.77 17.08
CA ASP A 115 11.98 -3.84 17.82
C ASP A 115 13.14 -3.17 17.06
N GLN A 116 13.04 -3.07 15.73
CA GLN A 116 14.11 -2.56 14.86
C GLN A 116 13.86 -1.12 14.38
N ARG A 117 12.68 -0.55 14.65
CA ARG A 117 12.36 0.84 14.30
C ARG A 117 13.21 1.78 15.18
N PRO A 118 14.05 2.64 14.59
CA PRO A 118 14.82 3.61 15.35
C PRO A 118 13.90 4.57 16.13
N ALA A 119 14.32 4.95 17.34
CA ALA A 119 13.50 5.75 18.27
C ALA A 119 13.32 7.21 17.81
N GLU A 120 14.23 7.70 16.99
CA GLU A 120 14.19 9.03 16.37
C GLU A 120 13.20 9.13 15.21
N LEU A 121 12.74 7.99 14.68
CA LEU A 121 11.75 7.97 13.61
C LEU A 121 10.33 7.90 14.18
N PRO A 122 9.33 8.45 13.46
CA PRO A 122 7.93 8.21 13.78
C PRO A 122 7.62 6.70 13.81
N SER A 123 6.56 6.32 14.53
CA SER A 123 6.09 4.93 14.47
C SER A 123 5.80 4.51 13.03
N LEU A 124 6.25 3.32 12.67
CA LEU A 124 6.02 2.74 11.34
C LEU A 124 4.53 2.46 11.18
N ASN A 125 3.92 3.03 10.14
CA ASN A 125 2.52 2.77 9.84
C ASN A 125 2.38 1.37 9.24
N VAL A 126 1.39 0.59 9.68
CA VAL A 126 1.25 -0.78 9.22
C VAL A 126 -0.17 -1.15 8.84
N CYS A 127 -0.31 -1.96 7.79
CA CYS A 127 -1.54 -2.69 7.49
C CYS A 127 -1.31 -4.19 7.63
N ILE A 128 -2.36 -4.90 8.04
CA ILE A 128 -2.40 -6.37 7.99
C ILE A 128 -2.81 -6.80 6.58
N GLN A 129 -2.01 -7.67 5.96
CA GLN A 129 -2.38 -8.31 4.71
C GLN A 129 -3.36 -9.45 4.98
N VAL A 130 -4.52 -9.39 4.36
CA VAL A 130 -5.58 -10.38 4.50
C VAL A 130 -5.66 -11.22 3.23
N ASN A 131 -5.62 -12.54 3.38
CA ASN A 131 -5.96 -13.46 2.32
C ASN A 131 -7.48 -13.60 2.24
N ILE A 132 -8.14 -12.61 1.64
CA ILE A 132 -9.61 -12.54 1.57
C ILE A 132 -10.21 -13.59 0.62
N SER A 133 -9.42 -14.07 -0.35
CA SER A 133 -9.84 -15.09 -1.31
C SER A 133 -9.80 -16.51 -0.74
N GLY A 134 -9.04 -16.76 0.33
CA GLY A 134 -8.95 -18.07 0.97
C GLY A 134 -8.13 -19.12 0.23
N GLU A 135 -7.34 -18.72 -0.78
CA GLU A 135 -6.46 -19.65 -1.50
C GLU A 135 -5.13 -19.86 -0.77
N ASP A 136 -4.70 -21.11 -0.62
CA ASP A 136 -3.42 -21.44 0.05
C ASP A 136 -2.18 -20.84 -0.65
N SER A 137 -2.30 -20.53 -1.94
CA SER A 137 -1.22 -19.95 -2.76
C SER A 137 -0.95 -18.47 -2.45
N LYS A 138 -1.87 -17.79 -1.74
CA LYS A 138 -1.84 -16.35 -1.53
C LYS A 138 -1.28 -15.97 -0.16
N SER A 139 -0.45 -14.93 -0.15
CA SER A 139 0.06 -14.34 1.08
C SER A 139 -1.03 -13.58 1.84
N GLY A 140 -0.95 -13.62 3.16
CA GLY A 140 -1.87 -12.92 4.05
C GLY A 140 -2.47 -13.84 5.11
N VAL A 141 -3.08 -13.20 6.10
CA VAL A 141 -3.71 -13.85 7.24
C VAL A 141 -5.15 -14.19 6.88
N SER A 142 -5.67 -15.32 7.37
CA SER A 142 -7.07 -15.66 7.20
C SER A 142 -7.95 -14.58 7.88
N PRO A 143 -9.14 -14.24 7.37
CA PRO A 143 -10.01 -13.25 8.01
C PRO A 143 -10.30 -13.55 9.49
N ALA A 144 -10.33 -14.83 9.88
CA ALA A 144 -10.56 -15.28 11.25
C ALA A 144 -9.40 -14.94 12.21
N ASP A 145 -8.17 -14.91 11.71
CA ASP A 145 -6.97 -14.67 12.52
C ASP A 145 -6.61 -13.17 12.62
N VAL A 146 -7.19 -12.33 11.77
CA VAL A 146 -6.93 -10.87 11.74
C VAL A 146 -7.19 -10.20 13.09
N PRO A 147 -8.29 -10.46 13.83
CA PRO A 147 -8.53 -9.78 15.11
C PRO A 147 -7.45 -10.06 16.16
N ALA A 148 -6.92 -11.29 16.21
CA ALA A 148 -5.86 -11.65 17.14
C ALA A 148 -4.56 -10.91 16.79
N LEU A 149 -4.18 -10.91 15.51
CA LEU A 149 -2.99 -10.19 15.04
C LEU A 149 -3.12 -8.68 15.21
N ALA A 150 -4.29 -8.11 14.94
CA ALA A 150 -4.55 -6.67 15.09
C ALA A 150 -4.34 -6.20 16.53
N ARG A 151 -4.84 -6.94 17.52
CA ARG A 151 -4.60 -6.64 18.94
C ARG A 151 -3.12 -6.75 19.31
N ALA A 152 -2.42 -7.76 18.80
CA ALA A 152 -0.99 -7.93 19.04
C ALA A 152 -0.18 -6.75 18.49
N ILE A 153 -0.46 -6.31 17.26
CA ILE A 153 0.23 -5.18 16.62
C ILE A 153 -0.11 -3.85 17.31
N ALA A 154 -1.37 -3.63 17.68
CA ALA A 154 -1.79 -2.40 18.36
C ALA A 154 -1.08 -2.18 19.71
N ALA A 155 -0.60 -3.25 20.34
CA ALA A 155 0.16 -3.19 21.58
C ALA A 155 1.68 -3.02 21.39
N MET A 156 2.19 -3.06 20.15
CA MET A 156 3.63 -2.96 19.88
C MET A 156 4.10 -1.50 19.88
N PRO A 157 5.19 -1.18 20.59
CA PRO A 157 5.78 0.15 20.49
C PRO A 157 6.31 0.40 19.08
N HIS A 158 6.40 1.66 18.67
CA HIS A 158 6.96 2.06 17.38
C HIS A 158 6.22 1.56 16.13
N LEU A 159 5.09 0.86 16.28
CA LEU A 159 4.17 0.58 15.18
C LEU A 159 2.87 1.35 15.39
N LYS A 160 2.28 1.79 14.29
CA LYS A 160 0.92 2.32 14.28
C LYS A 160 0.08 1.45 13.35
N LEU A 161 -0.78 0.60 13.91
CA LEU A 161 -1.74 -0.15 13.10
C LEU A 161 -2.73 0.85 12.47
N ARG A 162 -2.77 0.91 11.13
CA ARG A 162 -3.62 1.84 10.38
C ARG A 162 -4.79 1.14 9.70
N GLY A 163 -4.66 -0.14 9.38
CA GLY A 163 -5.78 -0.92 8.89
C GLY A 163 -5.38 -2.17 8.13
N LEU A 164 -6.07 -2.41 7.01
CA LEU A 164 -6.01 -3.69 6.29
C LEU A 164 -5.58 -3.49 4.85
N MET A 165 -4.95 -4.52 4.29
CA MET A 165 -4.55 -4.60 2.89
C MET A 165 -4.99 -5.94 2.31
N ALA A 166 -5.44 -5.93 1.06
CA ALA A 166 -5.66 -7.16 0.30
C ALA A 166 -5.28 -7.02 -1.17
N ILE A 167 -4.98 -8.17 -1.78
CA ILE A 167 -4.82 -8.36 -3.22
C ILE A 167 -5.77 -9.50 -3.63
N PRO A 168 -7.03 -9.18 -3.97
CA PRO A 168 -8.00 -10.18 -4.44
C PRO A 168 -7.53 -10.88 -5.72
N GLU A 169 -8.21 -11.95 -6.10
CA GLU A 169 -7.97 -12.58 -7.39
C GLU A 169 -8.39 -11.63 -8.52
N PRO A 170 -7.68 -11.65 -9.66
CA PRO A 170 -8.16 -11.01 -10.86
C PRO A 170 -9.56 -11.53 -11.20
N GLU A 171 -10.52 -10.62 -11.31
CA GLU A 171 -11.91 -10.92 -11.65
C GLU A 171 -12.40 -9.86 -12.62
N THR A 172 -13.03 -10.31 -13.71
CA THR A 172 -13.51 -9.45 -14.81
C THR A 172 -15.01 -9.20 -14.70
N ASN A 173 -15.76 -10.04 -13.98
CA ASN A 173 -17.16 -9.81 -13.69
C ASN A 173 -17.31 -8.72 -12.62
N PRO A 174 -17.95 -7.58 -12.91
CA PRO A 174 -18.05 -6.46 -11.98
C PRO A 174 -18.73 -6.80 -10.64
N GLU A 175 -19.73 -7.68 -10.64
CA GLU A 175 -20.43 -8.07 -9.42
C GLU A 175 -19.57 -8.96 -8.54
N LYS A 176 -18.85 -9.92 -9.15
CA LYS A 176 -17.93 -10.79 -8.41
C LYS A 176 -16.72 -10.03 -7.88
N GLN A 177 -16.20 -9.07 -8.64
CA GLN A 177 -15.07 -8.23 -8.24
C GLN A 177 -15.36 -7.43 -6.95
N ARG A 178 -16.62 -7.08 -6.68
CA ARG A 178 -17.02 -6.34 -5.46
C ARG A 178 -17.00 -7.19 -4.19
N ILE A 179 -17.23 -8.49 -4.30
CA ILE A 179 -17.38 -9.40 -3.15
C ILE A 179 -16.17 -9.32 -2.18
N PRO A 180 -14.92 -9.53 -2.63
CA PRO A 180 -13.77 -9.49 -1.72
C PRO A 180 -13.58 -8.12 -1.08
N PHE A 181 -13.84 -7.02 -1.79
CA PHE A 181 -13.71 -5.68 -1.22
C PHE A 181 -14.79 -5.38 -0.17
N ALA A 182 -16.02 -5.84 -0.38
CA ALA A 182 -17.09 -5.72 0.61
C ALA A 182 -16.76 -6.51 1.89
N GLN A 183 -16.21 -7.72 1.75
CA GLN A 183 -15.75 -8.52 2.88
C GLN A 183 -14.60 -7.84 3.65
N MET A 184 -13.64 -7.22 2.94
CA MET A 184 -12.59 -6.41 3.56
C MET A 184 -13.16 -5.23 4.36
N LYS A 185 -14.16 -4.53 3.82
CA LYS A 185 -14.81 -3.42 4.52
C LYS A 185 -15.55 -3.89 5.77
N GLN A 186 -16.25 -5.01 5.70
CA GLN A 186 -16.92 -5.60 6.85
C GLN A 186 -15.91 -5.96 7.95
N LEU A 187 -14.80 -6.61 7.60
CA LEU A 187 -13.75 -6.95 8.56
C LEU A 187 -13.14 -5.69 9.19
N PHE A 188 -12.88 -4.65 8.40
CA PHE A 188 -12.40 -3.36 8.88
C PHE A 188 -13.36 -2.72 9.90
N ASP A 189 -14.66 -2.69 9.61
CA ASP A 189 -15.68 -2.13 10.50
C ASP A 189 -15.83 -2.94 11.78
N GLN A 190 -15.72 -4.27 11.70
CA GLN A 190 -15.75 -5.16 12.87
C GLN A 190 -14.58 -4.87 13.82
N LEU A 191 -13.36 -4.66 13.31
CA LEU A 191 -12.21 -4.31 14.14
C LEU A 191 -12.38 -2.94 14.79
N ARG A 192 -12.93 -1.96 14.06
CA ARG A 192 -13.25 -0.64 14.62
C ARG A 192 -14.30 -0.71 15.72
N ALA A 193 -15.34 -1.52 15.54
CA ALA A 193 -16.36 -1.77 16.56
C ALA A 193 -15.79 -2.44 17.83
N GLN A 194 -14.67 -3.17 17.71
CA GLN A 194 -13.91 -3.74 18.83
C GLN A 194 -12.94 -2.72 19.49
N GLY A 195 -12.97 -1.46 19.07
CA GLY A 195 -12.14 -0.39 19.64
C GLY A 195 -10.75 -0.26 19.03
N ILE A 196 -10.45 -0.96 17.93
CA ILE A 196 -9.18 -0.80 17.21
C ILE A 196 -9.27 0.42 16.29
N GLU A 197 -8.41 1.40 16.50
CA GLU A 197 -8.36 2.61 15.68
C GLU A 197 -7.77 2.32 14.30
N LEU A 198 -8.64 2.26 13.28
CA LEU A 198 -8.24 2.03 11.90
C LEU A 198 -8.80 3.13 10.98
N ASP A 199 -8.00 3.55 10.01
CA ASP A 199 -8.34 4.57 9.01
C ASP A 199 -7.96 4.18 7.57
N THR A 200 -7.30 3.04 7.39
CA THR A 200 -6.72 2.65 6.10
C THR A 200 -7.27 1.33 5.57
N LEU A 201 -7.84 1.38 4.36
CA LEU A 201 -8.09 0.22 3.52
C LEU A 201 -7.26 0.33 2.23
N SER A 202 -6.13 -0.38 2.22
CA SER A 202 -5.24 -0.46 1.06
C SER A 202 -5.71 -1.58 0.15
N MET A 203 -6.50 -1.26 -0.87
CA MET A 203 -7.03 -2.24 -1.82
C MET A 203 -7.42 -1.56 -3.13
N GLY A 204 -7.39 -2.32 -4.23
CA GLY A 204 -7.57 -1.79 -5.57
C GLY A 204 -6.25 -1.45 -6.26
N MET A 205 -6.21 -1.79 -7.54
CA MET A 205 -5.17 -1.63 -8.54
C MET A 205 -5.82 -1.14 -9.84
N THR A 206 -5.06 -1.04 -10.94
CA THR A 206 -5.55 -0.46 -12.21
C THR A 206 -6.92 -0.99 -12.66
N ASP A 207 -7.15 -2.30 -12.55
CA ASP A 207 -8.29 -2.98 -13.19
C ASP A 207 -9.53 -3.11 -12.29
N ASP A 208 -9.36 -2.93 -10.98
CA ASP A 208 -10.40 -3.13 -9.96
C ASP A 208 -10.57 -1.91 -9.03
N MET A 209 -9.86 -0.81 -9.31
CA MET A 209 -9.90 0.44 -8.54
C MET A 209 -11.31 0.97 -8.32
N GLY A 210 -12.17 0.92 -9.34
CA GLY A 210 -13.55 1.39 -9.24
C GLY A 210 -14.36 0.61 -8.20
N ALA A 211 -14.27 -0.72 -8.22
CA ALA A 211 -14.95 -1.58 -7.25
C ALA A 211 -14.37 -1.40 -5.83
N ALA A 212 -13.04 -1.30 -5.71
CA ALA A 212 -12.36 -1.05 -4.45
C ALA A 212 -12.79 0.30 -3.82
N ILE A 213 -12.85 1.37 -4.61
CA ILE A 213 -13.30 2.69 -4.14
C ILE A 213 -14.77 2.65 -3.72
N ALA A 214 -15.64 1.99 -4.49
CA ALA A 214 -17.05 1.82 -4.13
C ALA A 214 -17.23 1.08 -2.79
N ALA A 215 -16.36 0.11 -2.49
CA ALA A 215 -16.36 -0.65 -1.25
C ALA A 215 -15.67 0.05 -0.07
N GLY A 216 -15.08 1.24 -0.25
CA GLY A 216 -14.48 2.02 0.83
C GLY A 216 -12.96 2.03 0.88
N ALA A 217 -12.24 1.67 -0.19
CA ALA A 217 -10.78 1.81 -0.24
C ALA A 217 -10.34 3.25 0.07
N THR A 218 -9.25 3.39 0.81
CA THR A 218 -8.63 4.68 1.13
C THR A 218 -7.24 4.83 0.53
N ILE A 219 -6.62 3.72 0.09
CA ILE A 219 -5.41 3.72 -0.72
C ILE A 219 -5.61 2.77 -1.90
N VAL A 220 -5.41 3.28 -3.12
CA VAL A 220 -5.37 2.49 -4.36
C VAL A 220 -3.94 2.46 -4.91
N ARG A 221 -3.50 1.30 -5.39
CA ARG A 221 -2.09 1.03 -5.74
C ARG A 221 -1.93 0.88 -7.25
N VAL A 222 -1.36 1.89 -7.91
CA VAL A 222 -1.31 1.93 -9.38
C VAL A 222 0.14 2.01 -9.85
N GLY A 223 0.54 1.09 -10.73
CA GLY A 223 1.89 1.06 -11.32
C GLY A 223 1.86 1.28 -12.82
N THR A 224 1.43 0.27 -13.59
CA THR A 224 1.45 0.26 -15.06
C THR A 224 0.74 1.46 -15.69
N ALA A 225 -0.38 1.91 -15.12
CA ALA A 225 -1.09 3.06 -15.66
C ALA A 225 -0.40 4.41 -15.39
N ILE A 226 0.64 4.45 -14.55
CA ILE A 226 1.46 5.64 -14.28
C ILE A 226 2.74 5.59 -15.11
N PHE A 227 3.53 4.53 -14.93
CA PHE A 227 4.88 4.43 -15.46
C PHE A 227 4.96 3.74 -16.84
N GLY A 228 3.90 3.06 -17.26
CA GLY A 228 3.85 2.29 -18.51
C GLY A 228 4.13 0.81 -18.32
N GLN A 229 4.23 0.08 -19.44
CA GLN A 229 4.62 -1.33 -19.43
C GLN A 229 6.11 -1.47 -19.16
N ARG A 230 6.47 -2.52 -18.44
CA ARG A 230 7.88 -2.82 -18.11
C ARG A 230 8.64 -3.09 -19.39
N GLN A 231 9.76 -2.41 -19.59
CA GLN A 231 10.78 -2.90 -20.51
C GLN A 231 11.55 -3.99 -19.77
N TYR A 232 11.29 -5.26 -20.08
CA TYR A 232 12.23 -6.30 -19.70
C TYR A 232 13.50 -6.04 -20.54
N HIS A 233 14.54 -5.49 -19.92
CA HIS A 233 15.86 -5.67 -20.49
C HIS A 233 16.16 -7.17 -20.42
N GLU A 234 16.13 -7.83 -21.59
CA GLU A 234 16.76 -9.14 -21.74
C GLU A 234 18.18 -9.00 -21.20
N LYS A 235 18.51 -9.84 -20.22
CA LYS A 235 19.88 -10.00 -19.75
C LYS A 235 20.71 -10.72 -20.79
#